data_AF-A0A9P4QIA7-F1
#
_entry.id   AF-A0A9P4QIA7-F1
#
_cell.length_a   1.000
_cell.length_b   1.000
_cell.length_c   1.000
_cell.angle_alpha   90.00
_cell.angle_beta   90.00
_cell.angle_gamma   90.00
#
_symmetry.space_group_name_H-M   'P 1'
#
loop_
_entity.id
_entity.type
_entity.pdbx_description
1 polymer ?
#
loop_
_entity_poly.entity_id
_entity_poly.type
_entity_poly.pdbx_seq_one_letter_code
_entity_poly.pdbx_strand_id
1 'polypeptide(L)'
;LLLFSLTSNAIVLISSSSFRCERDRGKSPYSGLSSDILLPFHSHSEYWDFHADPDIANRAWDAIDTNAMAVALRHNYAKKVGLGSSSPFPWDTERSIYYIKGLHNLHCLKLVRKAIVSNHSGENLTFSLNHVFHCIDSLRQDIMCAADDTPLRAAHEHRFGDGQMRRCRDWDKMVSWARQPEQHACFRWDDYREATNTLELFAFCSDDSPYKPVMEAYFDYHGHKDPYE
;
A
#
# COMPACT_ATOMS: atom_id res chain seq x y z
N LEU A 1 -0.08 56.44 -16.30
CA LEU A 1 -0.62 55.52 -15.27
C LEU A 1 -0.94 54.12 -15.83
N LEU A 2 -1.44 53.96 -17.07
CA LEU A 2 -1.73 52.64 -17.68
C LEU A 2 -0.49 51.79 -18.05
N LEU A 3 0.62 52.41 -18.45
CA LEU A 3 1.84 51.67 -18.86
C LEU A 3 2.56 50.95 -17.72
N PHE A 4 2.49 51.47 -16.49
CA PHE A 4 3.07 50.82 -15.30
C PHE A 4 2.26 49.60 -14.81
N SER A 5 0.96 49.56 -15.12
CA SER A 5 0.09 48.44 -14.76
C SER A 5 0.31 47.23 -15.68
N LEU A 6 0.57 47.47 -16.96
CA LEU A 6 0.85 46.41 -17.94
C LEU A 6 2.19 45.71 -17.67
N THR A 7 3.24 46.46 -17.28
CA THR A 7 4.54 45.88 -16.94
C THR A 7 4.50 45.09 -15.64
N SER A 8 3.76 45.57 -14.63
CA SER A 8 3.60 44.87 -13.36
C SER A 8 2.84 43.54 -13.52
N ASN A 9 1.77 43.50 -14.33
CA ASN A 9 1.04 42.26 -14.62
C ASN A 9 1.86 41.28 -15.46
N ALA A 10 2.68 41.75 -16.40
CA ALA A 10 3.58 40.89 -17.19
C ALA A 10 4.67 40.25 -16.31
N ILE A 11 5.24 40.99 -15.35
CA ILE A 11 6.25 40.46 -14.42
C ILE A 11 5.63 39.43 -13.45
N VAL A 12 4.38 39.63 -13.02
CA VAL A 12 3.65 38.63 -12.20
C VAL A 12 3.31 37.38 -13.01
N LEU A 13 2.96 37.50 -14.30
CA LEU A 13 2.71 36.35 -15.18
C LEU A 13 3.99 35.59 -15.56
N ILE A 14 5.14 36.28 -15.69
CA ILE A 14 6.44 35.66 -15.99
C ILE A 14 7.07 35.03 -14.71
N SER A 15 6.85 35.61 -13.53
CA SER A 15 7.29 35.03 -12.25
C SER A 15 6.41 33.87 -11.78
N SER A 16 5.11 33.86 -12.11
CA SER A 16 4.21 32.73 -11.81
C SER A 16 4.37 31.55 -12.78
N SER A 17 4.95 31.75 -13.96
CA SER A 17 5.19 30.68 -14.95
C SER A 17 6.57 30.01 -14.85
N SER A 18 7.47 30.48 -13.98
CA SER A 18 8.84 29.97 -13.86
C SER A 18 9.14 29.10 -12.63
N PHE A 19 8.18 28.88 -11.72
CA PHE A 19 8.25 27.74 -10.81
C PHE A 19 7.60 26.51 -11.45
N ARG A 20 8.21 26.03 -12.54
CA ARG A 20 8.25 24.59 -12.73
C ARG A 20 9.10 24.05 -11.59
N CYS A 21 8.46 23.77 -10.45
CA CYS A 21 8.95 22.69 -9.60
C CYS A 21 9.00 21.49 -10.54
N GLU A 22 10.20 21.18 -11.03
CA GLU A 22 10.49 19.83 -11.47
C GLU A 22 9.96 18.96 -10.35
N ARG A 23 8.89 18.19 -10.61
CA ARG A 23 8.35 17.25 -9.63
C ARG A 23 9.55 16.40 -9.27
N ASP A 24 10.17 16.66 -8.13
CA ASP A 24 11.11 15.74 -7.54
C ASP A 24 10.36 14.42 -7.53
N ARG A 25 10.78 13.48 -8.38
CA ARG A 25 10.15 12.16 -8.45
C ARG A 25 10.38 11.39 -7.15
N GLY A 26 10.91 12.05 -6.12
CA GLY A 26 11.02 11.60 -4.76
C GLY A 26 12.08 10.53 -4.69
N LYS A 27 13.28 10.83 -5.21
CA LYS A 27 14.40 9.88 -5.12
C LYS A 27 14.59 9.48 -3.68
N SER A 28 14.62 8.18 -3.41
CA SER A 28 14.89 7.70 -2.07
C SER A 28 16.27 8.20 -1.63
N PRO A 29 16.40 8.76 -0.41
CA PRO A 29 17.70 9.14 0.12
C PRO A 29 18.61 7.93 0.39
N TYR A 30 18.06 6.71 0.32
CA TYR A 30 18.75 5.44 0.60
C TYR A 30 19.35 4.80 -0.65
N SER A 31 18.53 4.25 -1.54
CA SER A 31 18.99 3.61 -2.79
C SER A 31 19.16 4.57 -3.97
N GLY A 32 18.57 5.78 -3.90
CA GLY A 32 18.47 6.69 -5.03
C GLY A 32 17.37 6.34 -6.05
N LEU A 33 16.56 5.30 -5.79
CA LEU A 33 15.46 4.88 -6.65
C LEU A 33 14.32 5.91 -6.67
N SER A 34 13.61 5.98 -7.80
CA SER A 34 12.38 6.76 -7.97
C SER A 34 11.21 5.83 -8.26
N SER A 35 9.98 6.31 -8.11
CA SER A 35 8.78 5.57 -8.55
C SER A 35 8.53 5.78 -10.04
N ASP A 36 9.34 5.16 -10.89
CA ASP A 36 9.33 5.36 -12.35
C ASP A 36 8.98 4.10 -13.17
N ILE A 37 8.78 2.96 -12.51
CA ILE A 37 8.32 1.72 -13.14
C ILE A 37 6.79 1.64 -13.02
N LEU A 38 6.14 1.31 -14.15
CA LEU A 38 4.71 0.99 -14.20
C LEU A 38 4.56 -0.52 -14.27
N LEU A 39 3.86 -1.09 -13.29
CA LEU A 39 3.50 -2.51 -13.26
C LEU A 39 1.97 -2.62 -13.27
N PRO A 40 1.40 -3.49 -14.10
CA PRO A 40 -0.02 -3.81 -14.02
C PRO A 40 -0.32 -4.54 -12.71
N PHE A 41 -1.46 -4.22 -12.10
CA PHE A 41 -2.03 -5.04 -11.04
C PHE A 41 -2.76 -6.22 -11.66
N HIS A 42 -2.50 -7.42 -11.14
CA HIS A 42 -3.11 -8.64 -11.62
C HIS A 42 -4.05 -9.21 -10.57
N SER A 43 -5.32 -9.38 -10.92
CA SER A 43 -6.24 -10.11 -10.05
C SER A 43 -5.79 -11.56 -9.88
N HIS A 44 -5.30 -12.20 -10.95
CA HIS A 44 -4.77 -13.57 -10.97
C HIS A 44 -3.31 -13.60 -11.44
N SER A 45 -2.46 -14.41 -10.81
CA SER A 45 -1.04 -14.53 -11.13
C SER A 45 -0.50 -15.93 -10.83
N GLU A 46 0.78 -16.20 -11.12
CA GLU A 46 1.42 -17.46 -10.71
C GLU A 46 1.46 -17.66 -9.18
N TYR A 47 1.27 -16.59 -8.41
CA TYR A 47 1.27 -16.59 -6.95
C TYR A 47 -0.13 -16.86 -6.36
N TRP A 48 -1.18 -16.73 -7.19
CA TRP A 48 -2.56 -17.06 -6.86
C TRP A 48 -3.43 -17.19 -8.13
N ASP A 49 -4.05 -18.36 -8.31
CA ASP A 49 -5.10 -18.57 -9.30
C ASP A 49 -6.06 -19.65 -8.77
N PHE A 50 -7.36 -19.32 -8.76
CA PHE A 50 -8.44 -20.21 -8.28
C PHE A 50 -8.52 -21.52 -9.08
N HIS A 51 -8.15 -21.51 -10.36
CA HIS A 51 -8.24 -22.67 -11.24
C HIS A 51 -6.92 -23.44 -11.37
N ALA A 52 -5.83 -22.93 -10.82
CA ALA A 52 -4.52 -23.54 -10.93
C ALA A 52 -4.24 -24.56 -9.82
N ASP A 53 -3.29 -25.45 -10.07
CA ASP A 53 -2.73 -26.32 -9.04
C ASP A 53 -2.06 -25.48 -7.95
N PRO A 54 -2.46 -25.62 -6.66
CA PRO A 54 -1.85 -24.91 -5.53
C PRO A 54 -0.32 -25.03 -5.45
N ASP A 55 0.25 -26.12 -5.97
CA ASP A 55 1.69 -26.34 -5.98
C ASP A 55 2.45 -25.35 -6.88
N ILE A 56 1.81 -24.80 -7.90
CA ILE A 56 2.38 -23.72 -8.73
C ILE A 56 2.64 -22.51 -7.84
N ALA A 57 1.61 -22.06 -7.12
CA ALA A 57 1.73 -20.94 -6.20
C ALA A 57 2.73 -21.23 -5.08
N ASN A 58 2.72 -22.43 -4.49
CA ASN A 58 3.67 -22.80 -3.45
C ASN A 58 5.13 -22.67 -3.92
N ARG A 59 5.45 -23.18 -5.11
CA ARG A 59 6.79 -23.06 -5.70
C ARG A 59 7.15 -21.60 -6.02
N ALA A 60 6.22 -20.84 -6.60
CA ALA A 60 6.43 -19.42 -6.91
C ALA A 60 6.75 -18.61 -5.64
N TRP A 61 5.98 -18.82 -4.57
CA TRP A 61 6.21 -18.18 -3.27
C TRP A 61 7.53 -18.61 -2.63
N ASP A 62 7.87 -19.90 -2.64
CA ASP A 62 9.12 -20.40 -2.07
C ASP A 62 10.33 -19.81 -2.81
N ALA A 63 10.24 -19.62 -4.14
CA ALA A 63 11.28 -19.07 -5.00
C ALA A 63 11.57 -17.57 -4.80
N ILE A 64 10.71 -16.80 -4.12
CA ILE A 64 10.96 -15.39 -3.82
C ILE A 64 12.18 -15.29 -2.89
N ASP A 65 13.31 -14.80 -3.41
CA ASP A 65 14.52 -14.56 -2.64
C ASP A 65 14.42 -13.25 -1.84
N THR A 66 14.54 -13.36 -0.52
CA THR A 66 14.57 -12.20 0.39
C THR A 66 15.93 -12.07 1.09
N ASN A 67 16.99 -12.73 0.63
CA ASN A 67 18.29 -12.75 1.32
C ASN A 67 19.05 -11.41 1.26
N ALA A 68 18.72 -10.53 0.31
CA ALA A 68 19.27 -9.17 0.22
C ALA A 68 18.77 -8.20 1.34
N MET A 69 18.22 -8.74 2.43
CA MET A 69 17.50 -7.98 3.45
C MET A 69 18.40 -7.09 4.30
N ALA A 70 19.62 -7.53 4.61
CA ALA A 70 20.50 -6.83 5.53
C ALA A 70 21.54 -5.98 4.77
N VAL A 71 21.70 -4.73 5.19
CA VAL A 71 22.69 -3.79 4.63
C VAL A 71 23.52 -3.16 5.74
N ALA A 72 24.80 -2.86 5.46
CA ALA A 72 25.70 -2.19 6.39
C ALA A 72 25.88 -0.71 6.00
N LEU A 73 25.37 0.22 6.82
CA LEU A 73 25.43 1.66 6.56
C LEU A 73 26.46 2.33 7.47
N ARG A 74 27.22 3.29 6.93
CA ARG A 74 28.16 4.10 7.73
C ARG A 74 27.41 4.96 8.75
N HIS A 75 27.96 5.10 9.94
CA HIS A 75 27.37 5.89 11.03
C HIS A 75 27.07 7.34 10.64
N ASN A 76 28.00 7.99 9.94
CA ASN A 76 27.84 9.39 9.52
C ASN A 76 26.70 9.56 8.51
N TYR A 77 26.57 8.62 7.57
CA TYR A 77 25.49 8.61 6.60
C TYR A 77 24.15 8.34 7.27
N ALA A 78 24.04 7.30 8.11
CA ALA A 78 22.81 6.97 8.83
C ALA A 78 22.29 8.17 9.64
N LYS A 79 23.19 8.85 10.37
CA LYS A 79 22.87 10.09 11.09
C LYS A 79 22.39 11.20 10.16
N LYS A 80 23.05 11.40 9.01
CA LYS A 80 22.69 12.43 8.02
C LYS A 80 21.28 12.24 7.46
N VAL A 81 20.87 11.00 7.21
CA VAL A 81 19.52 10.69 6.68
C VAL A 81 18.47 10.47 7.78
N GLY A 82 18.81 10.73 9.05
CA GLY A 82 17.88 10.65 10.16
C GLY A 82 17.56 9.22 10.64
N LEU A 83 18.39 8.24 10.28
CA LEU A 83 18.27 6.88 10.81
C LEU A 83 18.78 6.81 12.25
N GLY A 84 18.05 6.09 13.10
CA GLY A 84 18.45 5.83 14.48
C GLY A 84 19.64 4.87 14.58
N SER A 85 20.25 4.80 15.77
CA SER A 85 21.29 3.81 16.08
C SER A 85 20.75 2.39 15.91
N SER A 86 21.63 1.50 15.41
CA SER A 86 21.33 0.12 15.08
C SER A 86 22.45 -0.80 15.54
N SER A 87 22.25 -2.12 15.41
CA SER A 87 23.26 -3.12 15.78
C SER A 87 24.57 -2.92 15.01
N PRO A 88 25.74 -3.08 15.67
CA PRO A 88 27.03 -2.94 15.01
C PRO A 88 27.20 -3.96 13.90
N PHE A 89 27.85 -3.57 12.81
CA PHE A 89 28.25 -4.51 11.78
C PHE A 89 29.52 -5.26 12.23
N PRO A 90 29.54 -6.61 12.25
CA PRO A 90 30.65 -7.38 12.84
C PRO A 90 32.03 -7.13 12.21
N TRP A 91 32.06 -6.63 10.96
CA TRP A 91 33.27 -6.57 10.15
C TRP A 91 33.77 -5.12 9.90
N ASP A 92 33.04 -4.09 10.32
CA ASP A 92 33.44 -2.68 10.16
C ASP A 92 32.87 -1.84 11.33
N THR A 93 33.78 -1.33 12.17
CA THR A 93 33.42 -0.52 13.35
C THR A 93 32.82 0.85 13.00
N GLU A 94 32.85 1.26 11.74
CA GLU A 94 32.22 2.51 11.27
C GLU A 94 30.81 2.29 10.73
N ARG A 95 30.27 1.07 10.82
CA ARG A 95 28.97 0.69 10.25
C ARG A 95 28.04 -0.01 11.22
N SER A 96 26.76 0.14 10.95
CA SER A 96 25.69 -0.62 11.61
C SER A 96 24.84 -1.37 10.58
N ILE A 97 24.23 -2.48 11.00
CA ILE A 97 23.33 -3.30 10.19
C ILE A 97 21.93 -2.67 10.19
N TYR A 98 21.29 -2.62 9.04
CA TYR A 98 19.87 -2.26 8.88
C TYR A 98 19.17 -3.29 8.01
N TYR A 99 17.86 -3.44 8.16
CA TYR A 99 17.06 -4.34 7.34
C TYR A 99 16.16 -3.56 6.38
N ILE A 100 16.19 -3.90 5.10
CA ILE A 100 15.39 -3.23 4.08
C ILE A 100 13.92 -3.56 4.28
N LYS A 101 13.10 -2.52 4.45
CA LYS A 101 11.70 -2.64 4.82
C LYS A 101 10.86 -3.48 3.84
N GLY A 102 11.00 -3.27 2.54
CA GLY A 102 10.26 -4.02 1.52
C GLY A 102 10.55 -5.52 1.59
N LEU A 103 11.82 -5.89 1.74
CA LEU A 103 12.24 -7.29 1.89
C LEU A 103 11.78 -7.89 3.22
N HIS A 104 11.85 -7.14 4.33
CA HIS A 104 11.31 -7.57 5.61
C HIS A 104 9.80 -7.80 5.55
N ASN A 105 9.04 -6.86 4.95
CA ASN A 105 7.60 -7.01 4.74
C ASN A 105 7.26 -8.26 3.93
N LEU A 106 7.99 -8.50 2.84
CA LEU A 106 7.77 -9.66 1.97
C LEU A 106 8.09 -10.97 2.70
N HIS A 107 9.19 -11.00 3.47
CA HIS A 107 9.54 -12.14 4.33
C HIS A 107 8.43 -12.45 5.35
N CYS A 108 7.90 -11.43 6.05
CA CYS A 108 6.78 -11.62 6.97
C CYS A 108 5.53 -12.14 6.25
N LEU A 109 5.21 -11.62 5.07
CA LEU A 109 4.06 -12.09 4.29
C LEU A 109 4.22 -13.55 3.84
N LYS A 110 5.44 -13.97 3.46
CA LYS A 110 5.76 -15.39 3.18
C LYS A 110 5.46 -16.28 4.40
N LEU A 111 5.85 -15.84 5.59
CA LEU A 111 5.59 -16.59 6.83
C LEU A 111 4.09 -16.69 7.15
N VAL A 112 3.35 -15.59 7.01
CA VAL A 112 1.88 -15.58 7.19
C VAL A 112 1.21 -16.55 6.22
N ARG A 113 1.57 -16.50 4.93
CA ARG A 113 1.05 -17.45 3.94
C ARG A 113 1.37 -18.89 4.30
N LYS A 114 2.64 -19.18 4.68
CA LYS A 114 3.06 -20.54 5.03
C LYS A 114 2.27 -21.08 6.22
N ALA A 115 2.00 -20.26 7.23
CA ALA A 115 1.18 -20.63 8.37
C ALA A 115 -0.26 -20.98 7.95
N ILE A 116 -0.89 -20.16 7.09
CA ILE A 116 -2.26 -20.40 6.61
C ILE A 116 -2.35 -21.70 5.81
N VAL A 117 -1.46 -21.87 4.82
CA VAL A 117 -1.41 -23.08 3.98
C VAL A 117 -1.19 -24.34 4.82
N SER A 118 -0.31 -24.27 5.82
CA SER A 118 0.02 -25.44 6.65
C SER A 118 -1.09 -25.83 7.64
N ASN A 119 -1.89 -24.86 8.13
CA ASN A 119 -2.90 -25.12 9.17
C ASN A 119 -4.32 -25.37 8.65
N HIS A 120 -4.69 -24.89 7.46
CA HIS A 120 -6.11 -24.87 7.04
C HIS A 120 -6.38 -25.67 5.76
N SER A 121 -5.42 -26.48 5.30
CA SER A 121 -5.64 -27.36 4.15
C SER A 121 -6.77 -28.37 4.46
N GLY A 122 -7.96 -28.13 3.92
CA GLY A 122 -9.13 -29.03 4.05
C GLY A 122 -10.19 -28.64 5.09
N GLU A 123 -10.15 -27.44 5.67
CA GLU A 123 -11.15 -26.97 6.63
C GLU A 123 -12.27 -26.12 6.01
N ASN A 124 -13.48 -26.22 6.57
CA ASN A 124 -14.61 -25.36 6.21
C ASN A 124 -14.53 -24.04 7.00
N LEU A 125 -14.00 -22.99 6.38
CA LEU A 125 -13.93 -21.65 6.94
C LEU A 125 -15.16 -20.81 6.60
N THR A 126 -15.45 -19.81 7.42
CA THR A 126 -16.55 -18.84 7.20
C THR A 126 -16.32 -17.91 6.01
N PHE A 127 -15.09 -17.84 5.50
CA PHE A 127 -14.70 -17.16 4.26
C PHE A 127 -13.81 -18.08 3.44
N SER A 128 -13.78 -17.90 2.12
CA SER A 128 -13.03 -18.78 1.24
C SER A 128 -11.53 -18.61 1.44
N LEU A 129 -10.79 -19.71 1.61
CA LEU A 129 -9.31 -19.68 1.55
C LEU A 129 -8.80 -19.08 0.23
N ASN A 130 -9.59 -19.17 -0.84
CA ASN A 130 -9.26 -18.50 -2.09
C ASN A 130 -9.27 -16.98 -1.96
N HIS A 131 -10.23 -16.41 -1.21
CA HIS A 131 -10.25 -14.97 -0.93
C HIS A 131 -9.00 -14.56 -0.16
N VAL A 132 -8.62 -15.34 0.86
CA VAL A 132 -7.40 -15.09 1.64
C VAL A 132 -6.15 -15.11 0.75
N PHE A 133 -6.01 -16.12 -0.12
CA PHE A 133 -4.84 -16.20 -0.99
C PHE A 133 -4.80 -15.09 -2.04
N HIS A 134 -5.96 -14.68 -2.57
CA HIS A 134 -6.07 -13.49 -3.42
C HIS A 134 -5.60 -12.22 -2.69
N CYS A 135 -6.04 -12.01 -1.45
CA CYS A 135 -5.60 -10.89 -0.63
C CYS A 135 -4.10 -10.93 -0.36
N ILE A 136 -3.54 -12.11 -0.06
CA ILE A 136 -2.11 -12.27 0.18
C ILE A 136 -1.30 -11.95 -1.10
N ASP A 137 -1.74 -12.36 -2.29
CA ASP A 137 -1.07 -11.97 -3.54
C ASP A 137 -1.21 -10.47 -3.83
N SER A 138 -2.37 -9.87 -3.54
CA SER A 138 -2.56 -8.42 -3.67
C SER A 138 -1.58 -7.64 -2.78
N LEU A 139 -1.42 -8.05 -1.52
CA LEU A 139 -0.44 -7.47 -0.61
C LEU A 139 1.01 -7.68 -1.08
N ARG A 140 1.32 -8.83 -1.69
CA ARG A 140 2.62 -9.09 -2.31
C ARG A 140 2.90 -8.09 -3.42
N GLN A 141 1.93 -7.88 -4.31
CA GLN A 141 2.02 -6.93 -5.41
C GLN A 141 2.22 -5.50 -4.87
N ASP A 142 1.50 -5.10 -3.83
CA ASP A 142 1.67 -3.77 -3.20
C ASP A 142 3.06 -3.60 -2.58
N ILE A 143 3.58 -4.60 -1.88
CA ILE A 143 4.94 -4.57 -1.30
C ILE A 143 5.99 -4.43 -2.41
N MET A 144 5.86 -5.19 -3.50
CA MET A 144 6.82 -5.16 -4.61
C MET A 144 6.70 -3.88 -5.45
N CYS A 145 5.48 -3.36 -5.65
CA CYS A 145 5.23 -2.11 -6.34
C CYS A 145 5.78 -0.91 -5.55
N ALA A 146 5.60 -0.91 -4.22
CA ALA A 146 6.15 0.13 -3.36
C ALA A 146 7.68 0.10 -3.28
N ALA A 147 8.28 -1.11 -3.34
CA ALA A 147 9.73 -1.35 -3.25
C ALA A 147 10.40 -0.53 -2.14
N ASP A 148 9.76 -0.47 -0.95
CA ASP A 148 10.16 0.41 0.15
C ASP A 148 11.57 0.09 0.64
N ASP A 149 12.53 0.92 0.25
CA ASP A 149 13.94 0.73 0.50
C ASP A 149 14.40 1.33 1.84
N THR A 150 13.45 1.76 2.69
CA THR A 150 13.75 2.33 4.01
C THR A 150 14.54 1.35 4.87
N PRO A 151 15.75 1.70 5.34
CA PRO A 151 16.51 0.87 6.28
C PRO A 151 15.86 0.90 7.66
N LEU A 152 15.50 -0.26 8.18
CA LEU A 152 14.96 -0.45 9.53
C LEU A 152 16.09 -0.69 10.52
N ARG A 153 16.13 0.08 11.61
CA ARG A 153 17.09 -0.15 12.70
C ARG A 153 16.83 -1.50 13.35
N ALA A 154 17.89 -2.22 13.66
CA ALA A 154 17.91 -3.50 14.36
C ALA A 154 18.52 -3.33 15.75
N ALA A 155 17.99 -2.40 16.55
CA ALA A 155 18.53 -2.12 17.88
C ALA A 155 18.26 -3.23 18.90
N HIS A 156 17.18 -3.99 18.70
CA HIS A 156 16.81 -5.15 19.51
C HIS A 156 16.36 -6.28 18.59
N GLU A 157 16.61 -7.52 19.01
CA GLU A 157 16.13 -8.70 18.31
C GLU A 157 14.61 -8.63 18.13
N HIS A 158 14.15 -8.99 16.94
CA HIS A 158 12.72 -9.00 16.56
C HIS A 158 11.98 -7.66 16.67
N ARG A 159 12.67 -6.53 16.84
CA ARG A 159 12.07 -5.18 16.91
C ARG A 159 12.61 -4.25 15.82
N PHE A 160 12.57 -4.72 14.59
CA PHE A 160 13.06 -3.95 13.44
C PHE A 160 12.23 -2.68 13.24
N GLY A 161 12.91 -1.53 13.24
CA GLY A 161 12.27 -0.23 13.07
C GLY A 161 11.49 0.27 14.30
N ASP A 162 11.61 -0.38 15.46
CA ASP A 162 10.90 0.07 16.66
C ASP A 162 11.34 1.48 17.09
N GLY A 163 10.34 2.34 17.32
CA GLY A 163 10.52 3.78 17.56
C GLY A 163 11.08 4.58 16.37
N GLN A 164 11.23 4.00 15.18
CA GLN A 164 11.72 4.71 14.00
C GLN A 164 10.61 5.55 13.37
N MET A 165 10.88 6.84 13.16
CA MET A 165 9.96 7.73 12.48
C MET A 165 9.78 7.32 11.01
N ARG A 166 8.54 7.39 10.53
CA ARG A 166 8.17 7.03 9.17
C ARG A 166 7.49 8.19 8.48
N ARG A 167 7.72 8.33 7.17
CA ARG A 167 6.99 9.26 6.31
C ARG A 167 5.79 8.51 5.73
N CYS A 168 4.60 8.85 6.20
CA CYS A 168 3.35 8.22 5.80
C CYS A 168 2.44 9.23 5.09
N ARG A 169 1.50 8.71 4.28
CA ARG A 169 0.35 9.50 3.86
C ARG A 169 -0.58 9.68 5.07
N ASP A 170 -1.27 10.81 5.10
CA ASP A 170 -2.22 11.12 6.16
C ASP A 170 -3.48 10.26 5.98
N TRP A 171 -3.71 9.37 6.94
CA TRP A 171 -4.81 8.40 6.92
C TRP A 171 -6.18 9.08 6.92
N ASP A 172 -6.36 10.05 7.81
CA ASP A 172 -7.64 10.72 7.99
C ASP A 172 -7.99 11.57 6.77
N LYS A 173 -6.99 12.18 6.12
CA LYS A 173 -7.21 12.88 4.84
C LYS A 173 -7.59 11.93 3.71
N MET A 174 -6.99 10.74 3.65
CA MET A 174 -7.38 9.71 2.67
C MET A 174 -8.84 9.28 2.89
N VAL A 175 -9.21 8.98 4.14
CA VAL A 175 -10.59 8.59 4.50
C VAL A 175 -11.57 9.73 4.23
N SER A 176 -11.21 10.96 4.59
CA SER A 176 -12.05 12.14 4.36
C SER A 176 -12.29 12.37 2.87
N TRP A 177 -11.26 12.21 2.03
CA TRP A 177 -11.39 12.29 0.58
C TRP A 177 -12.36 11.22 0.04
N ALA A 178 -12.25 9.97 0.50
CA ALA A 178 -13.15 8.88 0.08
C ALA A 178 -14.62 9.06 0.52
N ARG A 179 -14.87 9.91 1.53
CA ARG A 179 -16.20 10.20 2.08
C ARG A 179 -16.83 11.49 1.55
N GLN A 180 -16.14 12.25 0.70
CA GLN A 180 -16.71 13.45 0.11
C GLN A 180 -17.95 13.09 -0.73
N PRO A 181 -19.00 13.95 -0.79
CA PRO A 181 -20.28 13.59 -1.40
C PRO A 181 -20.21 13.16 -2.86
N GLU A 182 -19.26 13.71 -3.63
CA GLU A 182 -19.03 13.35 -5.03
C GLU A 182 -18.20 12.07 -5.21
N GLN A 183 -17.44 11.65 -4.19
CA GLN A 183 -16.55 10.49 -4.23
C GLN A 183 -17.13 9.27 -3.52
N HIS A 184 -17.96 9.46 -2.49
CA HIS A 184 -18.51 8.39 -1.68
C HIS A 184 -19.46 7.52 -2.51
N ALA A 185 -19.09 6.25 -2.71
CA ALA A 185 -19.81 5.32 -3.57
C ALA A 185 -21.08 4.71 -2.93
N CYS A 186 -21.60 5.28 -1.85
CA CYS A 186 -22.74 4.73 -1.10
C CYS A 186 -22.47 3.31 -0.55
N PHE A 187 -21.19 2.96 -0.39
CA PHE A 187 -20.75 1.60 -0.13
C PHE A 187 -20.62 1.29 1.37
N ARG A 188 -21.16 0.15 1.80
CA ARG A 188 -20.99 -0.39 3.15
C ARG A 188 -20.97 -1.92 3.09
N TRP A 189 -20.04 -2.51 3.83
CA TRP A 189 -19.83 -3.96 3.85
C TRP A 189 -19.38 -4.43 5.24
N ASP A 190 -19.48 -5.73 5.46
CA ASP A 190 -18.96 -6.44 6.62
C ASP A 190 -17.70 -7.19 6.19
N ASP A 191 -16.56 -6.84 6.78
CA ASP A 191 -15.24 -7.40 6.45
C ASP A 191 -15.19 -8.94 6.62
N TYR A 192 -16.13 -9.55 7.35
CA TYR A 192 -16.11 -10.97 7.70
C TYR A 192 -17.19 -11.79 7.00
N ARG A 193 -17.91 -11.22 6.03
CA ARG A 193 -18.95 -11.92 5.27
C ARG A 193 -18.80 -11.66 3.77
N GLU A 194 -18.89 -12.71 2.97
CA GLU A 194 -18.92 -12.58 1.51
C GLU A 194 -20.33 -12.24 1.05
N ALA A 195 -20.49 -11.11 0.36
CA ALA A 195 -21.79 -10.66 -0.13
C ALA A 195 -22.20 -11.43 -1.40
N THR A 196 -23.40 -12.00 -1.39
CA THR A 196 -24.05 -12.66 -2.53
C THR A 196 -24.79 -11.65 -3.41
N ASN A 197 -25.49 -10.70 -2.79
CA ASN A 197 -26.21 -9.62 -3.46
C ASN A 197 -25.37 -8.34 -3.44
N THR A 198 -24.29 -8.30 -4.23
CA THR A 198 -23.27 -7.23 -4.17
C THR A 198 -23.80 -5.81 -4.37
N LEU A 199 -24.90 -5.64 -5.12
CA LEU A 199 -25.52 -4.33 -5.33
C LEU A 199 -26.09 -3.74 -4.03
N GLU A 200 -26.54 -4.58 -3.08
CA GLU A 200 -27.06 -4.14 -1.78
C GLU A 200 -25.99 -3.42 -0.95
N LEU A 201 -24.70 -3.69 -1.21
CA LEU A 201 -23.62 -2.98 -0.54
C LEU A 201 -23.55 -1.50 -0.93
N PHE A 202 -24.20 -1.08 -2.02
CA PHE A 202 -24.20 0.29 -2.53
C PHE A 202 -25.47 1.10 -2.16
N ALA A 203 -26.29 0.57 -1.24
CA ALA A 203 -27.56 1.17 -0.84
C ALA A 203 -27.46 2.27 0.24
N PHE A 204 -26.25 2.80 0.52
CA PHE A 204 -25.98 3.63 1.70
C PHE A 204 -25.47 5.02 1.37
N CYS A 205 -26.15 5.71 0.46
CA CYS A 205 -25.82 7.11 0.13
C CYS A 205 -26.10 8.02 1.33
N SER A 206 -25.21 8.97 1.58
CA SER A 206 -25.45 10.05 2.53
C SER A 206 -26.49 11.05 1.99
N ASP A 207 -27.09 11.83 2.88
CA ASP A 207 -28.15 12.80 2.53
C ASP A 207 -27.71 13.87 1.53
N ASP A 208 -26.43 14.22 1.56
CA ASP A 208 -25.79 15.20 0.68
C ASP A 208 -25.24 14.59 -0.62
N SER A 209 -25.38 13.27 -0.81
CA SER A 209 -24.93 12.62 -2.03
C SER A 209 -25.83 12.98 -3.21
N PRO A 210 -25.25 13.40 -4.37
CA PRO A 210 -26.04 13.64 -5.58
C PRO A 210 -26.69 12.36 -6.14
N TYR A 211 -26.24 11.19 -5.70
CA TYR A 211 -26.73 9.89 -6.17
C TYR A 211 -27.87 9.32 -5.31
N LYS A 212 -28.13 9.90 -4.13
CA LYS A 212 -29.16 9.40 -3.21
C LYS A 212 -30.54 9.24 -3.87
N PRO A 213 -31.08 10.23 -4.63
CA PRO A 213 -32.41 10.08 -5.24
C PRO A 213 -32.50 8.93 -6.25
N VAL A 214 -31.41 8.68 -6.99
CA VAL A 214 -31.38 7.59 -8.00
C VAL A 214 -31.26 6.24 -7.31
N MET A 215 -30.42 6.15 -6.28
CA MET A 215 -30.26 4.94 -5.47
C MET A 215 -31.58 4.56 -4.78
N GLU A 216 -32.24 5.50 -4.11
CA GLU A 216 -33.53 5.25 -3.44
C GLU A 216 -34.61 4.79 -4.44
N ALA A 217 -34.74 5.48 -5.58
CA ALA A 217 -35.71 5.09 -6.61
C ALA A 217 -35.48 3.67 -7.15
N TYR A 218 -34.21 3.22 -7.24
CA TYR A 218 -33.89 1.86 -7.66
C TYR A 218 -34.38 0.82 -6.65
N PHE A 219 -34.04 0.99 -5.37
CA PHE A 219 -34.41 0.03 -4.33
C PHE A 219 -35.90 0.09 -3.95
N ASP A 220 -36.56 1.23 -4.10
CA ASP A 220 -38.01 1.35 -3.96
C ASP A 220 -38.75 0.52 -5.02
N TYR A 221 -38.22 0.50 -6.25
CA TYR A 221 -38.83 -0.25 -7.36
C TYR A 221 -38.49 -1.75 -7.34
N HIS A 222 -37.24 -2.09 -7.07
CA HIS A 222 -36.75 -3.48 -7.13
C HIS A 222 -36.87 -4.24 -5.80
N GLY A 223 -37.02 -3.52 -4.69
CA GLY A 223 -36.95 -4.07 -3.34
C GLY A 223 -35.52 -4.37 -2.89
N HIS A 224 -35.34 -4.44 -1.57
CA HIS A 224 -34.09 -4.89 -0.96
C HIS A 224 -34.05 -6.42 -0.80
N LYS A 225 -32.83 -6.95 -0.82
CA LYS A 225 -32.45 -8.30 -0.41
C LYS A 225 -31.46 -8.22 0.76
N ASP A 226 -31.28 -9.33 1.48
CA ASP A 226 -30.14 -9.43 2.40
C ASP A 226 -28.84 -9.44 1.55
N PRO A 227 -27.83 -8.61 1.86
CA PRO A 227 -26.59 -8.57 1.10
C PRO A 227 -25.82 -9.91 1.08
N TYR A 228 -26.08 -10.81 2.03
CA TYR A 228 -25.27 -12.00 2.33
C TYR A 228 -26.08 -13.31 2.32
N GLU A 229 -27.34 -13.30 1.89
CA GLU A 229 -28.17 -14.50 1.70
C GLU A 229 -28.49 -14.78 0.22
#